data_AF-X5YG99-F1
#
_entry.id   AF-X5YG99-F1
#
_cell.length_a   1.000
_cell.length_b   1.000
_cell.length_c   1.000
_cell.angle_alpha   90.00
_cell.angle_beta   90.00
_cell.angle_gamma   90.00
#
_symmetry.space_group_name_H-M   'P 1'
#
loop_
_entity.id
_entity.type
_entity.pdbx_description
1 polymer ?
#
loop_
_entity_poly.entity_id
_entity_poly.type
_entity_poly.pdbx_seq_one_letter_code
_entity_poly.pdbx_strand_id
1 'polypeptide(L)' 'MAARGPSDAADLHAASIIAYFVKVADGQKLLAAFADIQAWWEGIAKRPSLAAG' A
#
# COMPACT_ATOMS: atom_id res chain seq x y z
N MET A 1 16.11 8.86 -16.37
CA MET A 1 14.72 9.26 -16.10
C MET A 1 14.12 8.24 -15.16
N ALA A 2 14.06 8.50 -13.85
CA ALA A 2 13.28 7.66 -12.93
C ALA A 2 11.83 8.13 -13.01
N ALA A 3 10.90 7.21 -13.32
CA ALA A 3 9.48 7.51 -13.42
C ALA A 3 9.03 8.21 -12.14
N ARG A 4 8.47 9.42 -12.28
CA ARG A 4 7.87 10.13 -11.14
C ARG A 4 6.72 9.25 -10.65
N GLY A 5 6.89 8.67 -9.45
CA GLY A 5 5.84 7.89 -8.81
C GLY A 5 4.57 8.73 -8.60
N PRO A 6 3.45 8.10 -8.19
CA PRO A 6 2.25 8.83 -7.79
C PRO A 6 2.61 9.97 -6.83
N SER A 7 1.94 11.12 -6.93
CA SER A 7 2.14 12.18 -5.94
C SER A 7 1.84 11.64 -4.53
N ASP A 8 2.46 12.20 -3.49
CA ASP A 8 2.24 11.77 -2.08
C ASP A 8 0.75 11.59 -1.75
N ALA A 9 -0.14 12.40 -2.33
CA ALA A 9 -1.59 12.27 -2.17
C ALA A 9 -2.19 10.99 -2.78
N ALA A 10 -1.76 10.60 -3.99
CA ALA A 10 -2.25 9.40 -4.66
C ALA A 10 -1.76 8.13 -3.95
N ASP A 11 -0.50 8.14 -3.52
CA ASP A 11 0.09 7.07 -2.72
C ASP A 11 -0.62 6.91 -1.36
N LEU A 12 -0.91 8.01 -0.64
CA LEU A 12 -1.66 7.96 0.63
C LEU A 12 -3.11 7.49 0.45
N HIS A 13 -3.77 7.91 -0.63
CA HIS A 13 -5.13 7.46 -0.95
C HIS A 13 -5.16 5.95 -1.23
N ALA A 14 -4.25 5.46 -2.07
CA ALA A 14 -4.12 4.02 -2.34
C ALA A 14 -3.78 3.25 -1.06
N ALA A 15 -2.86 3.75 -0.23
CA ALA A 15 -2.46 3.09 1.01
C ALA A 15 -3.64 2.94 1.97
N SER A 16 -4.51 3.95 2.07
CA SER A 16 -5.69 3.92 2.94
C SER A 16 -6.69 2.83 2.50
N ILE A 17 -6.86 2.65 1.19
CA ILE A 17 -7.70 1.58 0.63
C ILE A 17 -7.08 0.21 0.94
N ILE A 18 -5.81 0.01 0.62
CA ILE A 18 -5.12 -1.28 0.86
C ILE A 18 -5.08 -1.61 2.36
N ALA A 19 -4.88 -0.62 3.23
CA ALA A 19 -4.91 -0.77 4.68
C ALA A 19 -6.22 -1.38 5.19
N TYR A 20 -7.35 -1.09 4.54
CA TYR A 20 -8.64 -1.71 4.86
C TYR A 20 -8.70 -3.16 4.37
N PHE A 21 -8.28 -3.44 3.14
CA PHE A 21 -8.29 -4.79 2.56
C PHE A 21 -7.42 -5.77 3.35
N VAL A 22 -6.25 -5.36 3.82
CA VAL A 22 -5.34 -6.26 4.56
C VAL A 22 -5.85 -6.64 5.96
N LYS A 23 -6.94 -6.02 6.46
CA LYS A 23 -7.59 -6.40 7.72
C LYS A 23 -8.31 -7.76 7.64
N VAL A 24 -8.56 -8.27 6.45
CA VAL A 24 -9.25 -9.55 6.23
C VAL A 24 -8.39 -10.53 5.44
N ALA A 25 -8.54 -11.82 5.74
CA ALA A 25 -7.71 -12.88 5.15
C ALA A 25 -7.79 -12.92 3.62
N ASP A 26 -8.97 -12.68 3.03
CA ASP A 26 -9.11 -12.69 1.57
C ASP A 26 -8.45 -11.47 0.91
N GLY A 27 -8.41 -10.33 1.58
CA GLY A 27 -7.66 -9.16 1.09
C GLY A 27 -6.15 -9.37 1.16
N GLN A 28 -5.65 -10.07 2.18
CA GLN A 28 -4.24 -10.48 2.25
C GLN A 28 -3.88 -11.46 1.12
N LYS A 29 -4.74 -12.46 0.86
CA LYS A 29 -4.54 -13.40 -0.26
C LYS A 29 -4.56 -12.69 -1.62
N LEU A 30 -5.47 -11.75 -1.81
CA LEU A 30 -5.56 -10.97 -3.05
C LEU A 30 -4.32 -10.10 -3.24
N LEU A 31 -3.83 -9.42 -2.19
CA LEU A 31 -2.61 -8.62 -2.27
C LEU A 31 -1.39 -9.47 -2.63
N ALA A 32 -1.29 -10.68 -2.08
CA ALA A 32 -0.21 -11.62 -2.39
C ALA A 32 -0.19 -12.08 -3.86
N ALA A 33 -1.29 -11.91 -4.61
CA ALA A 33 -1.32 -12.20 -6.04
C ALA A 33 -0.63 -11.12 -6.89
N PHE A 34 -0.30 -9.95 -6.33
CA PHE A 34 0.30 -8.82 -7.03
C PHE A 34 1.62 -8.39 -6.37
N ALA A 35 2.72 -9.03 -6.78
CA ALA A 35 4.04 -8.84 -6.18
C ALA A 35 4.51 -7.36 -6.14
N ASP A 36 4.29 -6.60 -7.22
CA ASP A 36 4.70 -5.19 -7.28
C ASP A 36 3.93 -4.31 -6.29
N ILE A 37 2.62 -4.57 -6.15
CA ILE A 37 1.76 -3.84 -5.19
C ILE A 37 2.11 -4.25 -3.76
N GLN A 38 2.41 -5.53 -3.53
CA GLN A 38 2.86 -6.02 -2.23
C GLN A 38 4.19 -5.36 -1.83
N ALA A 39 5.17 -5.30 -2.72
CA ALA A 39 6.46 -4.65 -2.46
C ALA A 39 6.30 -3.15 -2.16
N TRP A 40 5.43 -2.46 -2.92
CA TRP A 40 5.07 -1.07 -2.64
C TRP A 40 4.40 -0.91 -1.27
N TRP A 41 3.43 -1.78 -0.93
CA TRP A 41 2.71 -1.77 0.34
C TRP A 41 3.67 -1.96 1.54
N GLU A 42 4.58 -2.94 1.46
CA GLU A 42 5.59 -3.21 2.48
C GLU A 42 6.56 -2.03 2.71
N GLY A 43 6.72 -1.16 1.72
CA GLY A 43 7.47 0.09 1.83
C GLY A 43 6.63 1.21 2.45
N ILE A 44 5.46 1.49 1.88
CA ILE A 44 4.65 2.65 2.28
C ILE A 44 4.00 2.48 3.66
N ALA A 45 3.62 1.27 4.07
CA ALA A 45 3.02 0.99 5.37
C ALA A 45 3.96 1.28 6.55
N LYS A 46 5.27 1.36 6.33
CA LYS A 46 6.27 1.73 7.35
C LYS A 46 6.37 3.24 7.57
N ARG A 47 5.70 4.07 6.76
CA ARG A 47 5.72 5.53 6.93
C ARG A 47 4.99 5.90 8.23
N PRO A 48 5.54 6.82 9.07
CA PRO A 48 4.89 7.24 10.31
C PRO A 48 3.48 7.81 10.13
N SER A 49 3.21 8.43 8.97
CA SER A 49 1.89 8.96 8.59
C SER A 49 0.81 7.88 8.40
N LEU A 50 1.22 6.62 8.25
CA LEU A 50 0.34 5.45 8.09
C LEU A 50 0.47 4.46 9.25
N ALA A 51 1.53 4.56 10.05
CA ALA A 51 1.79 3.71 11.21
C ALA A 51 0.86 4.00 12.42
N ALA A 52 0.03 5.04 12.34
CA ALA A 52 -1.02 5.31 13.30
C ALA A 52 -2.31 4.57 12.89
N GLY A 53 -2.51 3.37 13.42
CA GLY A 53 -3.71 2.55 13.25
C GLY A 53 -3.82 1.51 14.35
#